data_AF-A0A2N5JSP8-F1
#
_entry.id   AF-A0A2N5JSP8-F1
#
_cell.length_a   1.000
_cell.length_b   1.000
_cell.length_c   1.000
_cell.angle_alpha   90.00
_cell.angle_beta   90.00
_cell.angle_gamma   90.00
#
_symmetry.space_group_name_H-M   'P 1'
#
loop_
_entity.id
_entity.type
_entity.pdbx_description
1 polymer ?
#
loop_
_entity_poly.entity_id
_entity_poly.type
_entity_poly.pdbx_seq_one_letter_code
_entity_poly.pdbx_strand_id
1 'polypeptide(L)'
;MIVVGSVSHFTAMGRQICRFLLILWLTLLVCSYPAQASPRPVLPSAKLTGWDWQNLTTEIQQSYCVQAFAAFRGSPAQSYIISHGVQSLTPAGLCDRLTQFYSIEDNRDTPIATAAALAPILFADTPIGTRY
;
A
#
# COMPACT_ATOMS: atom_id res chain seq x y z
N MET A 1 6.50 39.67 68.54
CA MET A 1 6.12 38.34 68.02
C MET A 1 4.85 38.49 67.19
N ILE A 2 4.97 38.47 65.86
CA ILE A 2 3.84 38.24 64.94
C ILE A 2 4.37 37.34 63.82
N VAL A 3 3.57 36.32 63.53
CA VAL A 3 3.77 35.15 62.66
C VAL A 3 3.93 35.53 61.19
N VAL A 4 4.81 34.82 60.45
CA VAL A 4 4.73 34.73 58.98
C VAL A 4 4.85 33.26 58.58
N GLY A 5 3.79 32.77 57.93
CA GLY A 5 3.60 31.39 57.51
C GLY A 5 4.22 31.05 56.15
N SER A 6 4.74 29.82 56.12
CA SER A 6 4.85 28.84 55.03
C SER A 6 4.59 29.31 53.58
N VAL A 7 5.67 29.39 52.80
CA VAL A 7 5.65 29.33 51.33
C VAL A 7 6.23 27.98 50.93
N SER A 8 5.38 26.99 50.69
CA SER A 8 5.80 25.67 50.21
C SER A 8 4.69 25.03 49.41
N HIS A 9 4.32 25.58 48.25
CA HIS A 9 3.33 24.96 47.36
C HIS A 9 3.39 25.44 45.90
N PHE A 10 4.59 25.69 45.34
CA PHE A 10 4.73 26.23 43.97
C PHE A 10 5.77 25.56 43.06
N THR A 11 6.28 24.36 43.40
CA THR A 11 7.34 23.68 42.62
C THR A 11 6.95 22.34 42.01
N ALA A 12 5.70 21.88 42.18
CA ALA A 12 5.26 20.57 41.66
C ALA A 12 4.52 20.63 40.30
N MET A 13 3.96 21.78 39.88
CA MET A 13 3.16 21.86 38.63
C MET A 13 3.99 21.98 37.35
N GLY A 14 5.21 22.54 37.41
CA GLY A 14 6.03 22.77 36.21
C GLY A 14 6.53 21.49 35.52
N ARG A 15 6.71 20.40 36.28
CA ARG A 15 7.27 19.13 35.78
C ARG A 15 6.24 18.30 34.99
N GLN A 16 4.96 18.46 35.31
CA GLN A 16 3.84 17.74 34.70
C GLN A 16 3.40 18.41 33.39
N ILE A 17 3.42 19.74 33.35
CA ILE A 17 3.18 20.55 32.13
C ILE A 17 4.28 20.30 31.09
N CYS A 18 5.54 20.22 31.52
CA CYS A 18 6.67 19.94 30.62
C CYS A 18 6.59 18.54 30.01
N ARG A 19 6.15 17.53 30.76
CA ARG A 19 5.90 16.16 30.24
C ARG A 19 4.75 16.11 29.23
N PHE A 20 3.65 16.83 29.47
CA PHE A 20 2.54 16.91 28.52
C PHE A 20 2.93 17.60 27.21
N LEU A 21 3.71 18.69 27.28
CA LEU A 21 4.21 19.39 26.10
C LEU A 21 5.16 18.51 25.27
N LEU A 22 5.99 17.68 25.92
CA LEU A 22 6.92 16.77 25.26
C LEU A 22 6.18 15.63 24.54
N ILE A 23 5.14 15.07 25.15
CA ILE A 23 4.27 14.05 24.53
C ILE A 23 3.48 14.65 23.37
N LEU A 24 2.94 15.87 23.52
CA LEU A 24 2.20 16.57 22.46
C LEU A 24 3.10 16.86 21.24
N TRP A 25 4.36 17.24 21.48
CA TRP A 25 5.37 17.40 20.43
C TRP A 25 5.71 16.09 19.72
N LEU A 26 5.88 14.99 20.47
CA LEU A 26 6.14 13.66 19.91
C LEU A 26 4.96 13.16 19.05
N THR A 27 3.71 13.42 19.44
CA THR A 27 2.53 13.05 18.65
C THR A 27 2.39 13.86 17.37
N LEU A 28 2.81 15.14 17.35
CA LEU A 28 2.78 15.96 16.15
C LEU A 28 3.88 15.56 15.15
N LEU A 29 5.02 15.06 15.63
CA LEU A 29 6.12 14.60 14.79
C LEU A 29 5.77 13.31 13.99
N VAL A 30 4.96 12.41 14.57
CA VAL A 30 4.59 11.13 13.93
C VAL A 30 3.55 11.31 12.80
N CYS A 31 2.78 12.40 12.79
CA CYS A 31 1.85 12.70 11.68
C CYS A 31 2.52 13.38 10.47
N SER A 32 3.82 13.69 10.54
CA SER A 32 4.52 14.44 9.50
C SER A 32 5.22 13.55 8.47
N TYR A 33 5.06 12.23 8.54
CA TYR A 33 5.53 11.36 7.46
C TYR A 33 4.66 11.60 6.23
N PRO A 34 5.21 12.11 5.12
CA PRO A 34 4.48 12.10 3.87
C PRO A 34 4.17 10.62 3.58
N ALA A 35 2.87 10.28 3.50
CA ALA A 35 2.46 9.06 2.84
C ALA A 35 2.96 9.19 1.40
N GLN A 36 4.13 8.63 1.14
CA GLN A 36 4.77 8.68 -0.17
C GLN A 36 3.78 7.99 -1.11
N ALA A 37 3.06 8.79 -1.90
CA ALA A 37 2.09 8.27 -2.85
C ALA A 37 2.86 7.30 -3.75
N SER A 38 2.56 6.00 -3.61
CA SER A 38 3.27 4.99 -4.36
C SER A 38 3.16 5.34 -5.84
N PRO A 39 4.28 5.39 -6.60
CA PRO A 39 4.26 5.82 -7.98
C PRO A 39 3.17 5.06 -8.72
N ARG A 40 2.17 5.77 -9.28
CA ARG A 40 1.19 5.11 -10.13
C ARG A 40 1.97 4.45 -11.26
N PRO A 41 1.73 3.16 -11.56
CA PRO A 41 2.44 2.51 -12.62
C PRO A 41 2.23 3.28 -13.93
N VAL A 42 3.34 3.73 -14.51
CA VAL A 42 3.37 4.51 -15.75
C VAL A 42 3.18 3.53 -16.89
N LEU A 43 1.92 3.36 -17.30
CA LEU A 43 1.55 2.79 -18.58
C LEU A 43 1.30 3.91 -19.59
N PRO A 44 1.39 3.61 -20.90
CA PRO A 44 0.97 4.52 -21.95
C PRO A 44 -0.48 5.00 -21.79
N SER A 45 -1.34 4.23 -21.12
CA SER A 45 -2.73 4.62 -20.82
C SER A 45 -3.32 3.83 -19.66
N ALA A 46 -4.04 4.49 -18.76
CA ALA A 46 -4.84 3.85 -17.71
C ALA A 46 -6.07 3.08 -18.26
N LYS A 47 -6.32 3.16 -19.57
CA LYS A 47 -7.41 2.45 -20.27
C LYS A 47 -6.98 1.18 -20.98
N LEU A 48 -5.71 0.76 -20.84
CA LEU A 48 -5.26 -0.51 -21.42
C LEU A 48 -6.12 -1.66 -20.88
N THR A 49 -6.61 -2.49 -21.80
CA THR A 49 -7.44 -3.66 -21.53
C THR A 49 -6.62 -4.95 -21.74
N GLY A 50 -7.24 -6.11 -21.51
CA GLY A 50 -6.63 -7.41 -21.80
C GLY A 50 -6.24 -7.59 -23.26
N TRP A 51 -7.02 -7.03 -24.19
CA TRP A 51 -6.68 -7.02 -25.62
C TRP A 51 -5.37 -6.30 -25.90
N ASP A 52 -5.16 -5.16 -25.25
CA ASP A 52 -3.92 -4.42 -25.41
C ASP A 52 -2.77 -5.12 -24.67
N TRP A 53 -3.03 -5.65 -23.48
CA TRP A 53 -2.05 -6.33 -22.64
C TRP A 53 -1.37 -7.48 -23.37
N GLN A 54 -2.14 -8.32 -24.07
CA GLN A 54 -1.62 -9.46 -24.83
C GLN A 54 -0.72 -9.04 -26.01
N ASN A 55 -0.89 -7.81 -26.52
CA ASN A 55 -0.10 -7.27 -27.63
C ASN A 55 1.16 -6.50 -27.18
N LEU A 56 1.35 -6.29 -25.87
CA LEU A 56 2.55 -5.65 -25.34
C LEU A 56 3.75 -6.60 -25.36
N THR A 57 4.96 -6.05 -25.47
CA THR A 57 6.18 -6.85 -25.31
C THR A 57 6.36 -7.27 -23.86
N THR A 58 7.07 -8.38 -23.65
CA THR A 58 7.39 -8.91 -22.31
C THR A 58 8.10 -7.90 -21.43
N GLU A 59 8.97 -7.05 -21.99
CA GLU A 59 9.67 -6.01 -21.23
C GLU A 59 8.69 -4.96 -20.69
N ILE A 60 7.72 -4.53 -21.50
CA ILE A 60 6.72 -3.55 -21.10
C ILE A 60 5.83 -4.14 -19.99
N GLN A 61 5.37 -5.38 -20.17
CA GLN A 61 4.57 -6.08 -19.16
C GLN A 61 5.31 -6.19 -17.82
N GLN A 62 6.57 -6.62 -17.84
CA GLN A 62 7.39 -6.73 -16.63
C GLN A 62 7.59 -5.37 -15.95
N SER A 63 7.90 -4.33 -16.73
CA SER A 63 8.08 -2.97 -16.21
C SER A 63 6.81 -2.44 -15.53
N TYR A 64 5.64 -2.79 -16.07
CA TYR A 64 4.36 -2.47 -15.47
C TYR A 64 4.15 -3.23 -14.16
N CYS A 65 4.36 -4.54 -14.16
CA CYS A 65 4.17 -5.37 -12.97
C CYS A 65 5.07 -4.95 -11.81
N VAL A 66 6.31 -4.52 -12.06
CA VAL A 66 7.19 -3.96 -11.02
C VAL A 66 6.57 -2.74 -10.36
N GLN A 67 6.07 -1.80 -11.17
CA GLN A 67 5.47 -0.57 -10.65
C GLN A 67 4.11 -0.84 -9.99
N ALA A 68 3.28 -1.69 -10.60
CA ALA A 68 1.97 -2.08 -10.07
C ALA A 68 2.11 -2.86 -8.76
N PHE A 69 3.14 -3.70 -8.63
CA PHE A 69 3.46 -4.39 -7.39
C PHE A 69 3.89 -3.40 -6.29
N ALA A 70 4.73 -2.41 -6.61
CA ALA A 70 5.09 -1.37 -5.64
C ALA A 70 3.86 -0.54 -5.20
N ALA A 71 2.96 -0.21 -6.14
CA ALA A 71 1.68 0.44 -5.84
C ALA A 71 0.78 -0.43 -4.96
N PHE A 72 0.68 -1.71 -5.29
CA PHE A 72 -0.10 -2.70 -4.54
C PHE A 72 0.43 -2.85 -3.12
N ARG A 73 1.75 -2.97 -2.92
CA ARG A 73 2.39 -3.11 -1.59
C ARG A 73 2.32 -1.85 -0.75
N GLY A 74 2.27 -0.68 -1.37
CA GLY A 74 2.06 0.60 -0.69
C GLY A 74 0.59 0.90 -0.36
N SER A 75 -0.36 0.09 -0.84
CA SER A 75 -1.78 0.33 -0.62
C SER A 75 -2.23 -0.08 0.78
N PRO A 76 -3.02 0.76 1.50
CA PRO A 76 -3.56 0.40 2.81
C PRO A 76 -4.51 -0.81 2.76
N ALA A 77 -4.99 -1.19 1.58
CA ALA A 77 -5.78 -2.40 1.36
C ALA A 77 -5.01 -3.70 1.70
N GLN A 78 -3.68 -3.67 1.73
CA GLN A 78 -2.83 -4.80 2.14
C GLN A 78 -3.05 -5.24 3.59
N SER A 79 -3.43 -4.29 4.47
CA SER A 79 -3.51 -4.49 5.91
C SER A 79 -4.48 -5.60 6.34
N TYR A 80 -5.40 -5.99 5.45
CA TYR A 80 -6.46 -6.96 5.71
C TYR A 80 -6.31 -8.27 4.92
N ILE A 81 -5.28 -8.40 4.07
CA ILE A 81 -5.11 -9.58 3.22
C ILE A 81 -4.24 -10.63 3.92
N ILE A 82 -4.89 -11.68 4.46
CA ILE A 82 -4.25 -12.79 5.20
C ILE A 82 -3.87 -13.96 4.27
N SER A 83 -4.09 -13.86 2.96
CA SER A 83 -3.71 -14.93 2.04
C SER A 83 -2.19 -14.99 1.87
N HIS A 84 -1.59 -16.14 2.17
CA HIS A 84 -0.17 -16.41 1.97
C HIS A 84 0.25 -16.13 0.51
N GLY A 85 -0.58 -16.51 -0.47
CA GLY A 85 -0.29 -16.30 -1.90
C GLY A 85 -0.23 -14.83 -2.32
N VAL A 86 -0.89 -13.93 -1.58
CA VAL A 86 -0.77 -12.49 -1.79
C VAL A 86 0.42 -11.92 -1.05
N GLN A 87 0.73 -12.44 0.14
CA GLN A 87 1.87 -11.98 0.95
C GLN A 87 3.22 -12.38 0.35
N SER A 88 3.30 -13.56 -0.27
CA SER A 88 4.49 -14.06 -0.96
C SER A 88 4.56 -13.61 -2.43
N LEU A 89 3.67 -12.70 -2.87
CA LEU A 89 3.61 -12.26 -4.24
C LEU A 89 4.90 -11.51 -4.63
N THR A 90 5.39 -11.79 -5.84
CA THR A 90 6.51 -11.09 -6.45
C THR A 90 6.02 -10.28 -7.66
N PRO A 91 6.80 -9.32 -8.18
CA PRO A 91 6.46 -8.64 -9.43
C PRO A 91 6.22 -9.60 -10.61
N ALA A 92 7.04 -10.65 -10.72
CA ALA A 92 6.84 -11.69 -11.74
C ALA A 92 5.53 -12.45 -11.53
N GLY A 93 5.24 -12.87 -10.29
CA GLY A 93 3.98 -13.54 -9.95
C GLY A 93 2.74 -12.66 -10.19
N LEU A 94 2.85 -11.33 -10.05
CA LEU A 94 1.76 -10.41 -10.43
C LEU A 94 1.50 -10.44 -11.93
N CYS A 95 2.55 -10.47 -12.76
CA CYS A 95 2.45 -10.59 -14.21
C CYS A 95 1.80 -11.92 -14.64
N ASP A 96 2.17 -13.02 -13.99
CA ASP A 96 1.53 -14.32 -14.26
C ASP A 96 0.04 -14.29 -13.91
N ARG A 97 -0.32 -13.67 -12.79
CA ARG A 97 -1.72 -13.53 -12.37
C ARG A 97 -2.52 -12.60 -13.27
N LEU A 98 -1.92 -11.54 -13.80
CA LEU A 98 -2.55 -10.69 -14.82
C LEU A 98 -2.78 -11.48 -16.11
N THR A 99 -1.81 -12.29 -16.51
CA THR A 99 -1.93 -13.17 -17.70
C THR A 99 -3.04 -14.20 -17.51
N GLN A 100 -3.14 -14.79 -16.32
CA GLN A 100 -4.23 -15.69 -15.96
C GLN A 100 -5.58 -14.97 -15.92
N PHE A 101 -5.64 -13.77 -15.35
CA PHE A 101 -6.86 -12.94 -15.32
C PHE A 101 -7.40 -12.68 -16.74
N TYR A 102 -6.51 -12.32 -17.67
CA TYR A 102 -6.87 -12.04 -19.08
C TYR A 102 -6.93 -13.27 -19.99
N SER A 103 -6.66 -14.48 -19.48
CA SER A 103 -6.95 -15.71 -20.22
C SER A 103 -8.46 -15.92 -20.37
N ILE A 104 -9.23 -15.55 -19.33
CA ILE A 104 -10.69 -15.57 -19.32
C ILE A 104 -11.23 -14.48 -20.25
N GLU A 105 -12.06 -14.87 -21.22
CA GLU A 105 -12.58 -13.97 -22.25
C GLU A 105 -13.41 -12.81 -21.69
N ASP A 106 -14.28 -13.09 -20.71
CA ASP A 106 -15.11 -12.09 -20.02
C ASP A 106 -14.29 -10.99 -19.32
N ASN A 107 -13.02 -11.28 -18.99
CA ASN A 107 -12.14 -10.35 -18.31
C ASN A 107 -11.35 -9.45 -19.27
N ARG A 108 -11.36 -9.72 -20.58
CA ARG A 108 -10.52 -9.01 -21.56
C ARG A 108 -10.81 -7.52 -21.64
N ASP A 109 -12.04 -7.09 -21.37
CA ASP A 109 -12.41 -5.67 -21.41
C ASP A 109 -12.09 -4.94 -20.09
N THR A 110 -11.62 -5.67 -19.07
CA THR A 110 -11.29 -5.07 -17.77
C THR A 110 -10.04 -4.20 -17.89
N PRO A 111 -10.10 -2.92 -17.44
CA PRO A 111 -8.93 -2.06 -17.39
C PRO A 111 -7.82 -2.64 -16.52
N ILE A 112 -6.59 -2.50 -16.97
CA ILE A 112 -5.43 -3.14 -16.33
C ILE A 112 -5.17 -2.69 -14.91
N ALA A 113 -5.49 -1.44 -14.57
CA ALA A 113 -5.42 -0.97 -13.19
C ALA A 113 -6.37 -1.75 -12.27
N THR A 114 -7.57 -2.08 -12.76
CA THR A 114 -8.54 -2.89 -12.05
C THR A 114 -8.07 -4.35 -11.97
N ALA A 115 -7.60 -4.92 -13.09
CA ALA A 115 -7.07 -6.27 -13.12
C ALA A 115 -5.88 -6.44 -12.15
N ALA A 116 -4.95 -5.47 -12.08
CA ALA A 116 -3.79 -5.52 -11.18
C ALA A 116 -4.16 -5.47 -9.69
N ALA A 117 -5.30 -4.86 -9.35
CA ALA A 117 -5.83 -4.85 -7.99
C ALA A 117 -6.56 -6.16 -7.63
N LEU A 118 -7.23 -6.78 -8.60
CA LEU A 118 -8.07 -7.96 -8.38
C LEU A 118 -7.33 -9.28 -8.56
N ALA A 119 -6.47 -9.40 -9.57
CA ALA A 119 -5.81 -10.65 -9.94
C ALA A 119 -5.00 -11.28 -8.79
N PRO A 120 -4.26 -10.53 -7.95
CA PRO A 120 -3.63 -11.08 -6.75
C PRO A 120 -4.61 -11.76 -5.80
N ILE A 121 -5.83 -11.23 -5.66
CA ILE A 121 -6.80 -11.71 -4.70
C ILE A 121 -7.58 -12.90 -5.29
N LEU A 122 -8.02 -12.78 -6.54
CA LEU A 122 -8.81 -13.81 -7.23
C LEU A 122 -8.03 -15.09 -7.48
N PHE A 123 -6.74 -14.95 -7.79
CA PHE A 123 -5.85 -16.07 -8.13
C PHE A 123 -4.85 -16.36 -7.01
N ALA A 124 -5.20 -16.00 -5.78
CA ALA A 124 -4.43 -16.25 -4.56
C ALA A 124 -3.98 -17.71 -4.42
N ASP A 125 -4.93 -18.62 -4.66
CA ASP A 125 -4.78 -20.05 -4.38
C ASP A 125 -4.60 -20.90 -5.65
N THR A 126 -4.56 -20.26 -6.82
CA THR A 126 -4.32 -20.97 -8.09
C THR A 126 -2.82 -21.09 -8.38
N PRO A 127 -2.37 -22.24 -8.90
CA PRO A 127 -0.98 -22.42 -9.33
C PRO A 127 -0.59 -21.39 -10.40
N ILE A 128 0.62 -20.86 -10.27
CA ILE A 128 1.21 -19.96 -11.27
C ILE A 128 1.27 -20.67 -12.62
N GLY A 129 0.84 -19.99 -13.69
CA GLY A 129 0.87 -20.51 -15.05
C GLY A 129 -0.41 -21.24 -15.50
N THR A 130 -1.41 -21.35 -14.64
CA THR A 130 -2.74 -21.87 -15.04
C THR A 130 -3.43 -20.87 -15.96
N ARG A 131 -4.03 -21.33 -17.07
CA ARG A 131 -4.80 -20.52 -18.02
C ARG A 131 -6.17 -21.15 -18.22
N TYR A 132 -7.20 -20.32 -18.38
CA TYR A 132 -8.60 -20.73 -18.55
C TYR A 132 -9.13 -20.32 -19.92
#